data_AF-A0A2S9FMK9-F1
#
_entry.id   AF-A0A2S9FMK9-F1
#
_cell.length_a   1.000
_cell.length_b   1.000
_cell.length_c   1.000
_cell.angle_alpha   90.00
_cell.angle_beta   90.00
_cell.angle_gamma   90.00
#
_symmetry.space_group_name_H-M   'P 1'
#
loop_
_entity.id
_entity.type
_entity.pdbx_description
1 polymer ?
#
loop_
_entity_poly.entity_id
_entity_poly.type
_entity_poly.pdbx_seq_one_letter_code
_entity_poly.pdbx_strand_id
1 'polypeptide(L)'
;LANILGEHLIPAAGWQLIADASGEPLPALFVAPTARLAQVPWSLLAVPGDTGRRLIELADILVPAPPNIANSPRTPARWDERRDSPALLILDPRVPGQRPDSALGSVLGRPDADGPLARHFAELRARRDVLPEVSSTV
;
A
#
# COMPACT_ATOMS: atom_id res chain seq x y z
N LEU A 1 6.99 5.63 -19.32
CA LEU A 1 7.03 4.40 -18.46
C LEU A 1 5.68 3.67 -18.47
N ALA A 2 4.56 4.34 -18.22
CA ALA A 2 3.21 3.73 -18.24
C ALA A 2 2.90 2.91 -19.51
N ASN A 3 3.20 3.43 -20.71
CA ASN A 3 3.00 2.71 -21.99
C ASN A 3 3.84 1.43 -22.06
N ILE A 4 5.14 1.54 -21.76
CA ILE A 4 6.09 0.42 -21.77
C ILE A 4 5.63 -0.68 -20.80
N LEU A 5 5.23 -0.30 -19.59
CA LEU A 5 4.74 -1.27 -18.60
C LEU A 5 3.39 -1.86 -19.01
N GLY A 6 2.48 -1.08 -19.58
CA GLY A 6 1.19 -1.56 -20.06
C GLY A 6 1.35 -2.62 -21.17
N GLU A 7 2.27 -2.38 -22.11
CA GLU A 7 2.58 -3.31 -23.20
C GLU A 7 3.28 -4.59 -22.71
N HIS A 8 4.18 -4.49 -21.73
CA HIS A 8 4.95 -5.65 -21.26
C HIS A 8 4.31 -6.45 -20.13
N LEU A 9 3.45 -5.85 -19.30
CA LEU A 9 2.83 -6.54 -18.15
C LEU A 9 1.47 -7.16 -18.48
N ILE A 10 0.78 -6.65 -19.50
CA ILE A 10 -0.51 -7.17 -19.94
C ILE A 10 -0.38 -7.53 -21.44
N PRO A 11 -0.45 -8.81 -21.81
CA PRO A 11 -0.39 -9.22 -23.21
C PRO A 11 -1.54 -8.61 -24.03
N ALA A 12 -1.37 -8.48 -25.35
CA ALA A 12 -2.39 -7.93 -26.25
C ALA A 12 -3.77 -8.62 -26.09
N ALA A 13 -3.80 -9.95 -25.93
CA ALA A 13 -5.05 -10.68 -25.68
C ALA A 13 -5.70 -10.32 -24.33
N GLY A 14 -4.91 -9.98 -23.32
CA GLY A 14 -5.40 -9.49 -22.03
C GLY A 14 -6.03 -8.10 -22.15
N TRP A 15 -5.40 -7.20 -22.91
CA TRP A 15 -5.98 -5.89 -23.23
C TRP A 15 -7.29 -6.01 -24.00
N GLN A 16 -7.36 -6.93 -24.96
CA GLN A 16 -8.59 -7.21 -25.70
C GLN A 16 -9.71 -7.67 -24.75
N LEU A 17 -9.42 -8.63 -23.86
CA LEU A 17 -10.41 -9.12 -22.89
C LEU A 17 -10.92 -8.01 -21.96
N ILE A 18 -10.02 -7.15 -21.47
CA ILE A 18 -10.38 -6.01 -20.61
C ILE A 18 -11.27 -5.02 -21.39
N ALA A 19 -10.93 -4.74 -22.64
CA ALA A 19 -11.71 -3.85 -23.50
C ALA A 19 -13.10 -4.43 -23.80
N ASP A 20 -13.18 -5.72 -24.13
CA ASP A 20 -14.43 -6.42 -24.43
C ASP A 20 -15.36 -6.50 -23.21
N ALA A 21 -14.80 -6.59 -22.01
CA ALA A 21 -15.54 -6.62 -20.75
C ALA A 21 -15.86 -5.22 -20.19
N SER A 22 -15.31 -4.15 -20.78
CA SER A 22 -15.49 -2.78 -20.27
C SER A 22 -16.93 -2.29 -20.45
N GLY A 23 -17.42 -1.53 -19.48
CA GLY A 23 -18.81 -1.06 -19.42
C GLY A 23 -19.15 -0.52 -18.03
N GLU A 24 -20.43 -0.25 -17.78
CA GLU A 24 -20.92 0.06 -16.44
C GLU A 24 -21.74 -1.11 -15.88
N PRO A 25 -21.39 -1.66 -14.70
CA PRO A 25 -20.22 -1.33 -13.86
C PRO A 25 -18.89 -1.80 -14.49
N LEU A 26 -17.78 -1.20 -14.05
CA LEU A 26 -16.45 -1.62 -14.47
C LEU A 26 -16.19 -3.08 -14.06
N PRO A 27 -15.55 -3.91 -14.91
CA PRO A 27 -15.15 -5.27 -14.55
C PRO A 27 -14.07 -5.26 -13.47
N ALA A 28 -14.05 -6.30 -12.64
CA ALA A 28 -13.00 -6.50 -11.64
C ALA A 28 -11.79 -7.23 -12.23
N LEU A 29 -10.61 -6.60 -12.18
CA LEU A 29 -9.32 -7.19 -12.56
C LEU A 29 -8.52 -7.55 -11.32
N PHE A 30 -8.41 -8.86 -11.06
CA PHE A 30 -7.53 -9.38 -10.00
C PHE A 30 -6.09 -9.52 -10.51
N VAL A 31 -5.18 -8.80 -9.88
CA VAL A 31 -3.75 -8.85 -10.18
C VAL A 31 -3.03 -9.50 -9.02
N ALA A 32 -2.38 -10.64 -9.26
CA ALA A 32 -1.57 -11.34 -8.26
C ALA A 32 -0.07 -11.19 -8.56
N PRO A 33 0.52 -10.00 -8.33
CA PRO A 33 1.90 -9.73 -8.70
C PRO A 33 2.88 -10.39 -7.73
N THR A 34 4.11 -10.60 -8.18
CA THR A 34 5.24 -10.84 -7.28
C THR A 34 5.53 -9.58 -6.44
N ALA A 35 6.27 -9.70 -5.34
CA ALA A 35 6.60 -8.56 -4.47
C ALA A 35 7.22 -7.37 -5.22
N ARG A 36 8.04 -7.63 -6.26
CA ARG A 36 8.63 -6.58 -7.10
C ARG A 36 7.58 -5.91 -8.00
N LEU A 37 6.67 -6.68 -8.59
CA LEU A 37 5.61 -6.16 -9.45
C LEU A 37 4.45 -5.52 -8.67
N ALA A 38 4.34 -5.79 -7.37
CA ALA A 38 3.39 -5.10 -6.49
C ALA A 38 3.68 -3.60 -6.37
N GLN A 39 4.91 -3.15 -6.68
CA GLN A 39 5.30 -1.75 -6.70
C GLN A 39 4.88 -1.02 -7.99
N VAL A 40 4.41 -1.75 -9.01
CA VAL A 40 3.92 -1.14 -10.25
C VAL A 40 2.62 -0.38 -9.96
N PRO A 41 2.47 0.87 -10.43
CA PRO A 41 1.19 1.58 -10.32
C PRO A 41 0.21 1.02 -11.34
N TRP A 42 -0.39 -0.14 -11.05
CA TRP A 42 -1.27 -0.89 -11.96
C TRP A 42 -2.40 -0.03 -12.55
N SER A 43 -2.99 0.85 -11.74
CA SER A 43 -4.01 1.82 -12.18
C SER A 43 -3.55 2.79 -13.26
N LEU A 44 -2.26 3.09 -13.30
CA LEU A 44 -1.67 4.04 -14.25
C LEU A 44 -1.08 3.36 -15.48
N LEU A 45 -1.21 2.03 -15.63
CA LEU A 45 -0.82 1.37 -16.86
C LEU A 45 -1.63 1.93 -18.02
N ALA A 46 -0.92 2.31 -19.08
CA ALA A 46 -1.55 2.89 -20.25
C ALA A 46 -1.94 1.80 -21.24
N VAL A 47 -3.07 2.01 -21.90
CA VAL A 47 -3.54 1.12 -22.97
C VAL A 47 -2.59 1.27 -24.17
N PRO A 48 -1.98 0.17 -24.67
CA PRO A 48 -1.09 0.25 -25.82
C PRO A 48 -1.77 0.88 -27.03
N GLY A 49 -1.11 1.85 -27.66
CA GLY A 49 -1.65 2.57 -28.83
C GLY A 49 -2.66 3.68 -28.51
N ASP A 50 -3.05 3.88 -27.26
CA ASP A 50 -3.92 4.98 -26.81
C ASP A 50 -3.19 5.85 -25.79
N THR A 51 -2.86 7.08 -26.17
CA THR A 51 -2.04 7.97 -25.35
C THR A 51 -2.76 8.52 -24.11
N GLY A 52 -4.08 8.42 -24.04
CA GLY A 52 -4.89 8.99 -22.97
C GLY A 52 -5.35 7.95 -21.95
N ARG A 53 -5.78 6.77 -22.41
CA ARG A 53 -6.50 5.84 -21.55
C ARG A 53 -5.60 5.08 -20.58
N ARG A 54 -6.15 4.81 -19.39
CA ARG A 54 -5.48 4.10 -18.29
C ARG A 54 -6.30 2.90 -17.84
N LEU A 55 -5.63 1.91 -17.25
CA LEU A 55 -6.29 0.68 -16.79
C LEU A 55 -7.42 0.95 -15.78
N ILE A 56 -7.28 1.97 -14.93
CA ILE A 56 -8.31 2.39 -13.96
C ILE A 56 -9.62 2.86 -14.62
N GLU A 57 -9.58 3.26 -15.90
CA GLU A 57 -10.77 3.67 -16.65
C GLU A 57 -11.50 2.47 -17.28
N LEU A 58 -10.90 1.28 -17.22
CA LEU A 58 -11.42 0.06 -17.85
C LEU A 58 -11.86 -1.00 -16.84
N ALA A 59 -11.32 -0.98 -15.63
CA ALA A 59 -11.53 -2.03 -14.64
C ALA A 59 -11.27 -1.53 -13.21
N ASP A 60 -12.01 -2.10 -12.27
CA ASP A 60 -11.66 -2.05 -10.85
C ASP A 60 -10.46 -2.98 -10.60
N ILE A 61 -9.38 -2.43 -10.05
CA ILE A 61 -8.12 -3.17 -9.91
C ILE A 61 -7.97 -3.66 -8.47
N LEU A 62 -7.93 -4.98 -8.30
CA LEU A 62 -7.75 -5.62 -7.00
C LEU A 62 -6.38 -6.29 -6.94
N VAL A 63 -5.58 -5.89 -5.96
CA VAL A 63 -4.27 -6.50 -5.67
C VAL A 63 -4.36 -7.24 -4.34
N PRO A 64 -4.79 -8.52 -4.33
CA PRO A 64 -4.85 -9.31 -3.11
C PRO A 64 -3.46 -9.51 -2.50
N ALA A 65 -3.43 -9.79 -1.19
CA ALA A 65 -2.22 -10.25 -0.53
C ALA A 65 -1.66 -11.47 -1.28
N PRO A 66 -0.33 -11.56 -1.50
CA PRO A 66 0.26 -12.69 -2.21
C PRO A 66 -0.15 -14.01 -1.56
N PRO A 67 -0.57 -15.03 -2.33
CA PRO A 67 -1.02 -16.31 -1.77
C PRO A 67 0.09 -17.03 -1.00
N ASN A 68 1.36 -16.72 -1.30
CA ASN A 68 2.51 -17.25 -0.58
C ASN A 68 2.86 -16.46 0.70
N ILE A 69 2.10 -15.45 1.11
CA ILE A 69 2.43 -14.68 2.33
C ILE A 69 2.51 -15.56 3.57
N ALA A 70 1.70 -16.62 3.67
CA ALA A 70 1.79 -17.60 4.75
C ALA A 70 3.10 -18.42 4.65
N ASN A 71 3.51 -18.78 3.44
CA ASN A 71 4.65 -19.65 3.14
C ASN A 71 5.98 -18.92 2.91
N SER A 72 5.97 -17.58 2.91
CA SER A 72 7.19 -16.79 2.76
C SER A 72 8.18 -17.14 3.88
N PRO A 73 9.43 -17.51 3.56
CA PRO A 73 10.43 -17.81 4.57
C PRO A 73 10.65 -16.57 5.44
N ARG A 74 10.43 -16.73 6.73
CA ARG A 74 10.72 -15.71 7.75
C ARG A 74 11.75 -16.31 8.68
N THR A 75 12.75 -15.53 9.08
CA THR A 75 13.54 -15.89 10.26
C THR A 75 12.61 -15.79 11.47
N PRO A 76 12.26 -16.91 12.13
CA PRO A 76 11.44 -16.84 13.34
C PRO A 76 12.19 -16.00 14.36
N ALA A 77 11.48 -15.12 15.04
CA ALA A 77 12.07 -14.30 16.08
C ALA A 77 11.21 -14.44 17.33
N ARG A 78 11.83 -14.84 18.45
CA ARG A 78 11.12 -14.86 19.72
C ARG A 78 10.99 -13.44 20.25
N TRP A 79 9.85 -13.14 20.87
CA TRP A 79 9.63 -11.81 21.43
C TRP A 79 10.72 -11.46 22.45
N ASP A 80 11.13 -12.38 23.32
CA ASP A 80 12.19 -12.14 24.30
C ASP A 80 13.54 -11.78 23.67
N GLU A 81 13.82 -12.26 22.45
CA GLU A 81 15.06 -11.96 21.72
C GLU A 81 15.00 -10.61 20.99
N ARG A 82 13.79 -10.13 20.65
CA ARG A 82 13.59 -8.92 19.84
C ARG A 82 12.99 -7.75 20.59
N ARG A 83 12.48 -7.99 21.80
CA ARG A 83 11.77 -6.95 22.56
C ARG A 83 12.62 -5.70 22.64
N ASP A 84 13.94 -5.80 22.82
CA ASP A 84 14.87 -4.66 22.94
C ASP A 84 15.44 -4.13 21.61
N SER A 85 15.03 -4.68 20.46
CA SER A 85 15.40 -4.14 19.14
C SER A 85 14.73 -2.77 18.87
N PRO A 86 15.23 -2.00 17.90
CA PRO A 86 14.59 -0.74 17.50
C PRO A 86 13.12 -0.92 17.14
N ALA A 87 12.28 0.03 17.55
CA ALA A 87 10.86 -0.01 17.22
C ALA A 87 10.62 0.47 15.78
N LEU A 88 9.79 -0.26 15.03
CA LEU A 88 9.33 0.15 13.71
C LEU A 88 8.13 1.09 13.86
N LEU A 89 8.26 2.33 13.41
CA LEU A 89 7.12 3.24 13.31
C LEU A 89 6.42 3.06 11.97
N ILE A 90 5.11 2.77 12.01
CA ILE A 90 4.28 2.64 10.80
C ILE A 90 3.44 3.91 10.68
N LEU A 91 3.54 4.57 9.53
CA LEU A 91 2.73 5.74 9.20
C LEU A 91 1.35 5.26 8.73
N ASP A 92 0.29 5.65 9.46
CA ASP A 92 -1.09 5.45 9.03
C ASP A 92 -1.44 6.52 7.98
N PRO A 93 -1.75 6.15 6.72
CA PRO A 93 -2.04 7.11 5.69
C PRO A 93 -3.32 7.89 6.01
N ARG A 94 -3.26 9.20 5.75
CA ARG A 94 -4.39 10.11 5.90
C ARG A 94 -5.61 9.65 5.09
N VAL A 95 -6.80 9.82 5.65
CA VAL A 95 -8.06 9.68 4.90
C VAL A 95 -8.16 10.78 3.82
N PRO A 96 -8.34 10.43 2.53
CA PRO A 96 -8.48 11.40 1.45
C PRO A 96 -9.59 12.43 1.72
N GLY A 97 -9.34 13.71 1.40
CA GLY A 97 -10.29 14.80 1.60
C GLY A 97 -10.36 15.37 3.02
N GLN A 98 -9.64 14.80 3.99
CA GLN A 98 -9.58 15.29 5.36
C GLN A 98 -8.29 16.06 5.64
N ARG A 99 -8.35 17.04 6.57
CA ARG A 99 -7.14 17.70 7.06
C ARG A 99 -6.43 16.77 8.05
N PRO A 100 -5.08 16.76 8.12
CA PRO A 100 -4.35 15.81 8.97
C PRO A 100 -4.57 16.07 10.48
N ASP A 101 -5.03 17.27 10.83
CA ASP A 101 -5.39 17.72 12.18
C ASP A 101 -6.89 17.55 12.51
N SER A 102 -7.69 16.99 11.58
CA SER A 102 -9.11 16.74 11.80
C SER A 102 -9.34 15.40 12.53
N ALA A 103 -10.49 15.27 13.18
CA ALA A 103 -10.90 14.03 13.85
C ALA A 103 -11.00 12.82 12.90
N LEU A 104 -11.10 13.06 11.59
CA LEU A 104 -11.16 12.05 10.52
C LEU A 104 -9.87 12.01 9.68
N GLY A 105 -8.82 12.76 10.05
CA GLY A 105 -7.57 12.92 9.30
C GLY A 105 -6.60 11.75 9.42
N SER A 106 -6.86 10.84 10.33
CA SER A 106 -6.14 9.59 10.61
C SER A 106 -7.18 8.50 10.76
N VAL A 107 -6.92 7.29 10.27
CA VAL A 107 -7.86 6.15 10.43
C VAL A 107 -8.02 5.81 11.91
N LEU A 108 -7.04 6.20 12.74
CA LEU A 108 -7.04 6.08 14.20
C LEU A 108 -7.56 7.34 14.94
N GLY A 109 -8.01 8.37 14.22
CA GLY A 109 -8.40 9.66 14.79
C GLY A 109 -7.22 10.55 15.19
N ARG A 110 -7.51 11.73 15.76
CA ARG A 110 -6.45 12.67 16.20
C ARG A 110 -5.76 12.10 17.45
N PRO A 111 -4.43 11.87 17.42
CA PRO A 111 -3.69 11.46 18.60
C PRO A 111 -3.76 12.57 19.65
N ASP A 112 -4.25 12.25 20.85
CA ASP A 112 -4.04 13.08 22.03
C ASP A 112 -2.58 12.92 22.48
N ALA A 113 -1.84 14.03 22.53
CA ALA A 113 -0.43 14.04 22.91
C ALA A 113 -0.20 13.51 24.35
N ASP A 114 -1.20 13.68 25.22
CA ASP A 114 -1.18 13.17 26.59
C ASP A 114 -1.94 11.84 26.74
N GLY A 115 -2.45 11.30 25.64
CA GLY A 115 -3.18 10.04 25.59
C GLY A 115 -2.30 8.85 25.99
N PRO A 116 -2.90 7.75 26.50
CA PRO A 116 -2.15 6.56 26.91
C PRO A 116 -1.23 5.99 25.82
N LEU A 117 -1.66 6.06 24.55
CA LEU A 117 -0.89 5.58 23.40
C LEU A 117 0.34 6.45 23.12
N ALA A 118 0.17 7.78 23.14
CA ALA A 118 1.27 8.73 22.94
C ALA A 118 2.32 8.60 24.05
N ARG A 119 1.90 8.47 25.31
CA ARG A 119 2.81 8.24 26.45
C ARG A 119 3.57 6.92 26.31
N HIS A 120 2.88 5.85 25.93
CA HIS A 120 3.51 4.54 25.73
C HIS A 120 4.62 4.59 24.68
N PHE A 121 4.38 5.21 23.52
CA PHE A 121 5.40 5.32 22.47
C PHE A 121 6.50 6.33 22.79
N ALA A 122 6.19 7.41 23.54
CA ALA A 122 7.21 8.34 24.05
C ALA A 122 8.19 7.63 24.99
N GLU A 123 7.70 6.79 25.91
CA GLU A 123 8.56 5.97 26.76
C GLU A 123 9.37 4.95 25.97
N LEU A 124 8.79 4.37 24.91
CA LEU A 124 9.45 3.38 24.08
C LEU A 124 10.60 4.01 23.28
N ARG A 125 10.39 5.21 22.71
CA ARG A 125 11.42 6.01 22.03
C ARG A 125 12.50 6.51 22.98
N ALA A 126 12.17 6.79 24.24
CA ALA A 126 13.17 7.16 25.25
C ALA A 126 14.12 5.99 25.62
N ARG A 127 13.67 4.74 25.43
CA ARG A 127 14.41 3.54 25.82
C ARG A 127 15.10 2.83 24.65
N ARG A 128 14.67 3.09 23.41
CA ARG A 128 15.11 2.38 22.22
C ARG A 128 15.11 3.29 21.00
N ASP A 129 16.01 3.00 20.08
CA ASP A 129 16.01 3.62 18.76
C ASP A 129 14.70 3.33 18.02
N VAL A 130 14.25 4.28 17.21
CA VAL A 130 13.07 4.15 16.35
C VAL A 130 13.52 4.22 14.90
N LEU A 131 12.99 3.32 14.07
CA LEU A 131 13.30 3.26 12.64
C LEU A 131 12.02 3.47 11.79
N PRO A 132 12.10 4.23 10.68
CA PRO A 132 13.21 5.11 10.31
C PRO A 132 13.38 6.25 11.34
N GLU A 133 14.52 6.94 11.32
CA GLU A 133 14.74 8.11 12.17
C GLU A 133 13.68 9.17 11.83
N VAL A 134 12.87 9.56 12.83
CA VAL A 134 11.79 10.53 12.68
C VAL A 134 11.97 11.67 13.68
N SER A 135 11.76 12.91 13.24
CA SER A 135 11.83 14.09 14.10
C SER A 135 10.73 14.11 15.18
N SER A 136 9.64 13.38 14.97
CA SER A 136 8.49 13.32 15.88
C SER A 136 7.67 12.04 15.69
N THR A 137 7.21 11.47 16.80
CA THR A 137 6.16 10.44 16.87
C THR A 137 4.85 11.16 17.13
N VAL A 138 4.11 11.49 16.08
CA VAL A 138 2.77 12.10 16.16
C VAL A 138 1.80 11.15 15.49
#